data_AF-A0A368SS36-F1
#
_entry.id   AF-A0A368SS36-F1
#
_cell.length_a   1.000
_cell.length_b   1.000
_cell.length_c   1.000
_cell.angle_alpha   90.00
_cell.angle_beta   90.00
_cell.angle_gamma   90.00
#
_symmetry.space_group_name_H-M   'P 1'
#
loop_
_entity.id
_entity.type
_entity.pdbx_description
1 polymer ?
#
loop_
_entity_poly.entity_id
_entity_poly.type
_entity_poly.pdbx_seq_one_letter_code
_entity_poly.pdbx_strand_id
1 'polypeptide(L)'
;RVTAPPPPPFLRLSRSDPPPPQRPLPLAHAAAAAAMGLFDALYRVVMRRNAVYVTFVVAGAFAGERAVDYGVHKLWEMNNVGKRYEDIPVLGQRPAEE
;
A
#
# COMPACT_ATOMS: atom_id res chain seq x y z
N ARG A 1 4.76 -72.58 9.47
CA ARG A 1 5.08 -71.25 10.04
C ARG A 1 5.33 -70.30 8.87
N VAL A 2 4.36 -69.47 8.51
CA VAL A 2 4.53 -68.45 7.46
C VAL A 2 5.12 -67.21 8.12
N THR A 3 6.36 -66.87 7.77
CA THR A 3 7.01 -65.62 8.19
C THR A 3 6.43 -64.47 7.38
N ALA A 4 5.82 -63.49 8.04
CA ALA A 4 5.32 -62.30 7.37
C ALA A 4 6.49 -61.49 6.74
N PRO A 5 6.28 -60.86 5.57
CA PRO A 5 7.29 -60.00 4.96
C PRO A 5 7.55 -58.73 5.79
N PRO A 6 8.77 -58.17 5.77
CA PRO A 6 9.09 -56.97 6.51
C PRO A 6 8.28 -55.76 6.00
N PRO A 7 7.85 -54.85 6.90
CA PRO A 7 7.03 -53.70 6.53
C PRO A 7 7.81 -52.74 5.61
N PRO A 8 7.09 -52.03 4.72
CA PRO A 8 7.72 -51.13 3.76
C PRO A 8 8.35 -49.89 4.41
N PRO A 9 9.41 -49.32 3.78
CA PRO A 9 10.28 -48.29 4.39
C PRO A 9 9.59 -46.98 4.77
N PHE A 10 8.42 -46.67 4.19
CA PHE A 10 7.65 -45.47 4.49
C PHE A 10 6.91 -45.51 5.84
N LEU A 11 6.76 -46.70 6.45
CA LEU A 11 6.27 -46.83 7.82
C LEU A 11 7.36 -46.62 8.88
N ARG A 12 8.57 -46.21 8.46
CA ARG A 12 9.72 -45.88 9.30
C ARG A 12 9.94 -44.38 9.48
N LEU A 13 9.02 -43.53 9.02
CA LEU A 13 8.98 -42.13 9.43
C LEU A 13 8.41 -42.10 10.84
N SER A 14 9.34 -42.03 11.79
CA SER A 14 9.06 -42.13 13.20
C SER A 14 8.28 -40.89 13.61
N ARG A 15 7.22 -41.08 14.41
CA ARG A 15 6.56 -40.00 15.16
C ARG A 15 7.57 -39.24 16.06
N SER A 16 8.80 -39.76 16.18
CA SER A 16 9.93 -39.22 16.95
C SER A 16 10.96 -38.43 16.12
N ASP A 17 10.77 -38.25 14.81
CA ASP A 17 11.70 -37.42 14.05
C ASP A 17 11.56 -35.96 14.51
N PRO A 18 12.65 -35.29 14.94
CA PRO A 18 12.57 -33.88 15.31
C PRO A 18 12.10 -33.09 14.09
N PRO A 19 11.24 -32.07 14.28
CA PRO A 19 10.81 -31.24 13.16
C PRO A 19 12.06 -30.66 12.49
N PRO A 20 12.07 -30.58 11.14
CA PRO A 20 13.21 -30.02 10.42
C PRO A 20 13.52 -28.63 10.98
N PRO A 21 14.81 -28.22 11.05
CA PRO A 21 15.17 -26.91 11.55
C PRO A 21 14.42 -25.85 10.75
N GLN A 22 13.63 -25.03 11.46
CA GLN A 22 12.89 -23.95 10.82
C GLN A 22 13.92 -23.00 10.22
N ARG A 23 13.99 -22.97 8.87
CA ARG A 23 14.77 -21.95 8.17
C ARG A 23 14.17 -20.60 8.55
N PRO A 24 14.97 -19.59 8.93
CA PRO A 24 14.43 -18.26 9.16
C PRO A 24 13.66 -17.83 7.92
N LEU A 25 12.38 -17.50 8.11
CA LEU A 25 11.52 -17.05 7.03
C LEU A 25 12.10 -15.77 6.43
N PRO A 26 12.08 -15.57 5.11
CA PRO A 26 12.71 -14.42 4.48
C PRO A 26 12.06 -13.13 4.98
N LEU A 27 12.84 -12.05 5.10
CA LEU A 27 12.42 -10.73 5.61
C LEU A 27 11.11 -10.21 4.97
N ALA A 28 10.85 -10.59 3.73
CA ALA A 28 9.60 -10.30 3.02
C ALA A 28 8.33 -10.82 3.74
N HIS A 29 8.37 -12.00 4.36
CA HIS A 29 7.22 -12.54 5.11
C HIS A 29 7.03 -11.82 6.45
N ALA A 30 8.12 -11.46 7.13
CA ALA A 30 8.06 -10.65 8.34
C ALA A 30 7.51 -9.24 8.05
N ALA A 31 7.95 -8.62 6.94
CA ALA A 31 7.43 -7.34 6.46
C ALA A 31 5.95 -7.44 6.07
N ALA A 32 5.55 -8.52 5.38
CA ALA A 32 4.14 -8.76 5.04
C ALA A 32 3.27 -8.96 6.29
N ALA A 33 3.76 -9.70 7.29
CA ALA A 33 3.07 -9.89 8.56
C ALA A 33 2.96 -8.58 9.36
N ALA A 34 4.01 -7.76 9.38
CA ALA A 34 4.00 -6.45 10.02
C ALA A 34 3.02 -5.49 9.32
N ALA A 35 3.03 -5.46 7.98
CA ALA A 35 2.07 -4.69 7.19
C ALA A 35 0.63 -5.15 7.47
N MET A 36 0.39 -6.46 7.53
CA MET A 36 -0.92 -7.00 7.89
C MET A 36 -1.34 -6.62 9.32
N GLY A 37 -0.41 -6.61 10.28
CA GLY A 37 -0.68 -6.10 11.64
C GLY A 37 -1.07 -4.62 11.66
N LEU A 38 -0.41 -3.79 10.85
CA LEU A 38 -0.72 -2.37 10.72
C LEU A 38 -2.10 -2.15 10.08
N PHE A 39 -2.40 -2.86 9.00
CA PHE A 39 -3.72 -2.77 8.34
C PHE A 39 -4.84 -3.28 9.25
N ASP A 40 -4.62 -4.34 10.04
CA ASP A 40 -5.59 -4.80 11.04
C ASP A 40 -5.82 -3.74 12.13
N ALA A 41 -4.75 -3.09 12.60
CA ALA A 41 -4.88 -1.99 13.55
C ALA A 41 -5.68 -0.81 12.96
N LEU A 42 -5.38 -0.40 11.73
CA LEU A 42 -6.11 0.66 11.03
C LEU A 42 -7.58 0.30 10.83
N TYR A 43 -7.86 -0.94 10.44
CA TYR A 43 -9.22 -1.45 10.26
C TYR A 43 -10.01 -1.38 11.58
N ARG A 44 -9.41 -1.84 12.68
CA ARG A 44 -10.05 -1.80 14.00
C ARG A 44 -10.39 -0.38 14.46
N VAL A 45 -9.55 0.60 14.10
CA VAL A 45 -9.76 2.01 14.47
C VAL A 45 -10.83 2.66 13.60
N VAL A 46 -10.72 2.50 12.27
CA VAL A 46 -11.49 3.31 11.33
C VAL A 46 -12.73 2.58 10.81
N MET A 47 -12.63 1.29 10.53
CA MET A 47 -13.66 0.53 9.80
C MET A 47 -14.64 -0.20 10.73
N ARG A 48 -14.28 -0.46 11.99
CA ARG A 48 -15.06 -1.32 12.90
C ARG A 48 -16.44 -0.75 13.29
N ARG A 49 -16.61 0.57 13.31
CA ARG A 49 -17.86 1.23 13.71
C ARG A 49 -18.38 2.10 12.58
N ASN A 50 -19.62 1.86 12.14
CA ASN A 50 -20.25 2.60 11.04
C ASN A 50 -20.16 4.13 11.22
N ALA A 51 -20.41 4.64 12.43
CA ALA A 51 -20.30 6.07 12.70
C ALA A 51 -18.87 6.61 12.50
N VAL A 52 -17.85 5.86 12.93
CA VAL A 52 -16.43 6.25 12.75
C VAL A 52 -16.02 6.13 11.29
N TYR A 53 -16.47 5.07 10.61
CA TYR A 53 -16.20 4.87 9.20
C TYR A 53 -16.75 6.02 8.35
N VAL A 54 -18.03 6.37 8.54
CA VAL A 54 -18.67 7.43 7.76
C VAL A 54 -18.02 8.78 8.02
N THR A 55 -17.72 9.12 9.28
CA THR A 55 -17.03 10.39 9.58
C THR A 55 -15.61 10.41 8.99
N PHE A 56 -14.89 9.29 9.04
CA PHE A 56 -13.59 9.18 8.40
C PHE A 56 -13.67 9.34 6.88
N VAL A 57 -14.67 8.74 6.22
CA VAL A 57 -14.88 8.90 4.77
C VAL A 57 -15.16 10.36 4.42
N VAL A 58 -16.05 11.02 5.16
CA VAL A 58 -16.39 12.43 4.91
C VAL A 58 -15.18 13.33 5.17
N ALA A 59 -14.52 13.19 6.32
CA ALA A 59 -13.33 13.98 6.65
C ALA A 59 -12.18 13.74 5.66
N GLY A 60 -11.97 12.48 5.28
CA GLY A 60 -10.98 12.07 4.28
C GLY A 60 -11.27 12.64 2.90
N ALA A 61 -12.54 12.71 2.49
CA ALA A 61 -12.93 13.34 1.22
C ALA A 61 -12.63 14.84 1.22
N PHE A 62 -13.00 15.56 2.28
CA PHE A 62 -12.72 16.99 2.41
C PHE A 62 -11.21 17.31 2.39
N ALA A 63 -10.42 16.53 3.13
CA ALA A 63 -8.96 16.70 3.14
C ALA A 63 -8.32 16.28 1.81
N GLY A 64 -8.79 15.16 1.24
CA GLY A 64 -8.30 14.59 0.00
C GLY A 64 -8.52 15.50 -1.21
N GLU A 65 -9.69 16.12 -1.30
CA GLU A 65 -10.01 17.11 -2.35
C GLU A 65 -8.95 18.22 -2.40
N ARG A 66 -8.67 18.88 -1.25
CA ARG A 66 -7.66 19.94 -1.17
C ARG A 66 -6.26 19.46 -1.53
N ALA A 67 -5.90 18.27 -1.08
CA ALA A 67 -4.57 17.71 -1.32
C ALA A 67 -4.37 17.37 -2.81
N VAL A 68 -5.38 16.77 -3.44
CA VAL A 68 -5.35 16.42 -4.87
C VAL A 68 -5.36 17.68 -5.73
N ASP A 69 -6.25 18.64 -5.44
CA ASP A 69 -6.31 19.91 -6.18
C ASP A 69 -4.95 20.61 -6.16
N TYR A 70 -4.36 20.76 -4.97
CA TYR A 70 -3.05 21.39 -4.82
C TYR A 70 -1.95 20.61 -5.55
N GLY A 71 -1.91 19.29 -5.38
CA GLY A 71 -0.89 18.44 -5.99
C GLY A 71 -0.95 18.46 -7.51
N VAL A 72 -2.14 18.31 -8.08
CA VAL A 72 -2.36 18.33 -9.54
C VAL A 72 -2.07 19.71 -10.11
N HIS A 73 -2.54 20.78 -9.46
CA HIS A 73 -2.27 22.13 -9.91
C HIS A 73 -0.77 22.43 -9.93
N LYS A 74 -0.04 22.05 -8.87
CA LYS A 74 1.41 22.22 -8.81
C LYS A 74 2.14 21.39 -9.87
N LEU A 75 1.72 20.14 -10.07
CA LEU A 75 2.31 19.30 -11.12
C LEU A 75 2.07 19.90 -12.51
N TRP A 76 0.88 20.44 -12.75
CA TRP A 76 0.53 21.09 -14.02
C TRP A 76 1.33 22.39 -14.23
N GLU A 77 1.47 23.22 -13.19
CA GLU A 77 2.30 24.42 -13.22
C GLU A 77 3.75 24.07 -13.59
N MET A 78 4.32 23.05 -12.94
CA MET A 78 5.68 22.58 -13.21
C MET A 78 5.84 22.05 -14.64
N ASN A 79 4.82 21.40 -15.19
CA ASN A 79 4.87 20.87 -16.54
C ASN A 79 4.65 21.94 -17.63
N ASN A 80 4.01 23.06 -17.30
CA ASN A 80 3.66 24.11 -18.26
C ASN A 80 4.40 25.43 -18.02
N VAL A 81 5.54 25.39 -17.33
CA VAL A 81 6.42 26.56 -17.13
C VAL A 81 6.74 27.22 -18.47
N GLY A 82 6.55 28.53 -18.55
CA GLY A 82 6.82 29.33 -19.76
C GLY A 82 5.65 29.39 -20.74
N LYS A 83 4.57 28.65 -20.51
CA LYS A 83 3.35 28.65 -21.36
C LYS A 83 2.13 29.25 -20.67
N ARG A 84 2.23 29.54 -19.37
CA ARG A 84 1.14 30.13 -18.60
C ARG A 84 1.06 31.63 -18.87
N TYR A 85 -0.11 32.22 -18.67
CA TYR A 85 -0.32 33.65 -18.91
C TYR A 85 0.64 34.53 -18.11
N GLU A 86 0.99 34.10 -16.90
CA GLU A 86 1.89 34.81 -16.00
C GLU A 86 3.35 34.77 -16.48
N ASP A 87 3.72 33.79 -17.31
CA ASP A 87 5.08 33.62 -17.79
C ASP A 87 5.34 34.39 -19.11
N ILE A 88 4.32 35.05 -19.70
CA ILE A 88 4.45 35.75 -20.98
C ILE A 88 4.75 37.25 -20.75
N PRO A 89 5.96 37.73 -21.08
CA PRO A 89 6.41 39.08 -20.72
C PRO A 89 5.71 40.23 -21.49
N VAL A 90 4.96 39.93 -22.55
CA VAL A 90 4.35 40.94 -23.45
C VAL A 90 2.83 41.09 -23.22
N LEU A 91 2.23 40.30 -22.34
CA LEU A 91 0.79 40.38 -22.06
C LEU A 91 0.46 41.68 -21.30
N GLY A 92 0.01 42.71 -22.05
CA GLY A 92 -0.35 44.02 -21.52
C GLY A 92 0.26 45.20 -22.27
N GLN A 93 1.24 44.98 -23.14
CA GLN A 93 1.71 46.00 -24.07
C GLN A 93 0.87 45.91 -25.35
N ARG A 94 -0.19 46.74 -25.44
CA ARG A 94 -0.73 47.07 -26.77
C ARG A 94 0.42 47.70 -27.56
N PRO A 95 0.75 47.23 -28.78
CA PRO A 95 1.48 48.07 -29.70
C PRO A 95 0.70 49.38 -29.78
N ALA A 96 1.35 50.52 -29.49
CA ALA A 96 0.78 51.80 -29.82
C ALA A 96 0.53 51.76 -31.34
N GLU A 97 -0.73 51.80 -31.74
CA GLU A 97 -1.13 51.90 -33.13
C GLU A 97 -0.50 53.19 -33.68
N GLU A 98 0.45 53.06 -34.61
CA GLU A 98 0.93 54.15 -35.47
C GLU A 98 -0.07 54.43 -36.59
#